data_AF-A0AAE0VCS6-F1
#
_entry.id   AF-A0AAE0VCS6-F1
#
_cell.length_a   1.000
_cell.length_b   1.000
_cell.length_c   1.000
_cell.angle_alpha   90.00
_cell.angle_beta   90.00
_cell.angle_gamma   90.00
#
_symmetry.space_group_name_H-M   'P 1'
#
loop_
_entity.id
_entity.type
_entity.pdbx_description
1 polymer ?
#
loop_
_entity_poly.entity_id
_entity_poly.type
_entity_poly.pdbx_seq_one_letter_code
_entity_poly.pdbx_strand_id
1 'polypeptide(L)'
;MPRSKEIKKQMRNKVIEIYQSGKGYKAISKALGLLRTTVRAIIYKWQKHGTMENLPRSGRPTKITPRAQRQLIQEVTKDPQQHPKNCRPHLPQLRSVTHYIWRKSNTAFQKKNITPTVKYGGGSVMVWGCSAASGPGRLAVINGTMNSAVYQKILKENVRPSVCDLKLKRTWVLQQDNDPKHTSKSTSEWLKKNKMKTLEWPSQSPDLNPIEMLWHDLKKVVHARKPSNVAELQQFCKDEWAKIPPQRCNRLSASYGKRLIAVVAAKDLEKAYDRVPREELWYCMRKSGVAEKYVRVVQDMYERSRTVVRCAVGQTEEFNVEVGLHQGSALSPFLFAMVMDQLSEEVRQESPWTMMIADDIVICSESREQVEENLERWRFALERRGMKVSRNQL
;
A
#
# COMPACT_ATOMS: atom_id res chain seq x y z
N MET A 1 -8.89 -9.28 29.76
CA MET A 1 -10.14 -9.33 30.55
C MET A 1 -11.19 -8.42 29.92
N PRO A 2 -12.43 -8.88 29.70
CA PRO A 2 -13.50 -8.03 29.21
C PRO A 2 -13.76 -6.90 30.21
N ARG A 3 -13.87 -5.66 29.71
CA ARG A 3 -14.07 -4.47 30.55
C ARG A 3 -15.48 -4.51 31.15
N SER A 4 -15.61 -4.37 32.47
CA SER A 4 -16.92 -4.22 33.10
C SER A 4 -17.58 -2.93 32.63
N LYS A 5 -18.90 -2.98 32.39
CA LYS A 5 -19.69 -1.80 32.01
C LYS A 5 -19.55 -0.72 33.07
N GLU A 6 -19.27 0.50 32.63
CA GLU A 6 -19.08 1.65 33.50
C GLU A 6 -20.36 1.97 34.28
N ILE A 7 -20.24 2.24 35.58
CA ILE A 7 -21.39 2.52 36.45
C ILE A 7 -21.95 3.90 36.11
N LYS A 8 -23.23 3.94 35.73
CA LYS A 8 -23.96 5.16 35.35
C LYS A 8 -23.95 6.19 36.49
N LYS A 9 -23.89 7.48 36.15
CA LYS A 9 -23.90 8.62 37.10
C LYS A 9 -25.06 8.55 38.11
N GLN A 10 -26.26 8.22 37.65
CA GLN A 10 -27.45 8.05 38.50
C GLN A 10 -27.23 7.05 39.64
N MET A 11 -26.53 5.94 39.37
CA MET A 11 -26.26 4.93 40.38
C MET A 11 -25.23 5.41 41.42
N ARG A 12 -24.26 6.25 41.00
CA ARG A 12 -23.28 6.86 41.92
C ARG A 12 -23.95 7.87 42.85
N ASN A 13 -24.92 8.65 42.34
CA ASN A 13 -25.69 9.59 43.16
C ASN A 13 -26.46 8.86 44.27
N LYS A 14 -27.18 7.78 43.93
CA LYS A 14 -27.89 6.95 44.91
C LYS A 14 -26.97 6.37 45.99
N VAL A 15 -25.74 5.97 45.63
CA VAL A 15 -24.74 5.51 46.61
C VAL A 15 -24.45 6.58 47.66
N ILE A 16 -24.38 7.85 47.25
CA ILE A 16 -24.05 8.96 48.15
C ILE A 16 -25.23 9.44 48.96
N GLU A 17 -26.42 9.51 48.36
CA GLU A 17 -27.66 9.81 49.10
C GLU A 17 -27.84 8.83 50.27
N ILE A 18 -27.67 7.53 50.02
CA ILE A 18 -27.80 6.49 51.06
C ILE A 18 -26.64 6.55 52.07
N TYR A 19 -25.45 6.97 51.64
CA TYR A 19 -24.32 7.17 52.56
C TYR A 19 -24.52 8.37 53.47
N GLN A 20 -25.04 9.49 52.93
CA GLN A 20 -25.39 10.69 53.69
C GLN A 20 -26.54 10.43 54.68
N SER A 21 -27.44 9.48 54.38
CA SER A 21 -28.45 9.00 55.31
C SER A 21 -27.90 8.09 56.44
N GLY A 22 -26.58 8.03 56.63
CA GLY A 22 -25.92 7.32 57.73
C GLY A 22 -25.77 5.80 57.56
N LYS A 23 -26.06 5.22 56.38
CA LYS A 23 -25.94 3.77 56.19
C LYS A 23 -24.50 3.35 55.89
N GLY A 24 -24.07 2.24 56.48
CA GLY A 24 -22.74 1.66 56.25
C GLY A 24 -22.56 0.99 54.88
N TYR A 25 -21.31 0.80 54.44
CA TYR A 25 -20.96 0.27 53.10
C TYR A 25 -21.63 -1.07 52.75
N LYS A 26 -21.83 -1.96 53.73
CA LYS A 26 -22.47 -3.28 53.54
C LYS A 26 -23.97 -3.14 53.21
N ALA A 27 -24.66 -2.22 53.88
CA ALA A 27 -26.08 -1.95 53.63
C ALA A 27 -26.30 -1.32 52.25
N ILE A 28 -25.42 -0.39 51.85
CA ILE A 28 -25.46 0.26 50.52
C ILE A 28 -25.19 -0.77 49.40
N SER A 29 -24.19 -1.63 49.59
CA SER A 29 -23.84 -2.70 48.65
C SER A 29 -25.02 -3.66 48.41
N LYS A 30 -25.70 -4.09 49.48
CA LYS A 30 -26.88 -4.96 49.41
C LYS A 30 -28.08 -4.26 48.76
N ALA A 31 -28.32 -2.99 49.08
CA ALA A 31 -29.46 -2.23 48.56
C ALA A 31 -29.36 -1.91 47.06
N LEU A 32 -28.15 -1.72 46.53
CA LEU A 32 -27.92 -1.31 45.14
C LEU A 32 -27.34 -2.42 44.24
N GLY A 33 -27.11 -3.62 44.78
CA GLY A 33 -26.51 -4.73 44.03
C GLY A 33 -25.08 -4.45 43.54
N LEU A 34 -24.35 -3.54 44.21
CA LEU A 34 -22.99 -3.16 43.85
C LEU A 34 -21.98 -3.88 44.73
N LEU A 35 -20.81 -4.23 44.18
CA LEU A 35 -19.68 -4.74 44.96
C LEU A 35 -19.28 -3.75 46.07
N ARG A 36 -18.97 -4.25 47.27
CA ARG A 36 -18.56 -3.41 48.42
C ARG A 36 -17.33 -2.55 48.11
N THR A 37 -16.40 -3.06 47.29
CA THR A 37 -15.21 -2.34 46.83
C THR A 37 -15.57 -1.14 45.95
N THR A 38 -16.57 -1.28 45.10
CA THR A 38 -17.11 -0.22 44.27
C THR A 38 -17.78 0.87 45.10
N VAL A 39 -18.61 0.50 46.08
CA VAL A 39 -19.24 1.44 47.02
C VAL A 39 -18.16 2.24 47.76
N ARG A 40 -17.13 1.55 48.28
CA ARG A 40 -15.99 2.19 48.96
C ARG A 40 -15.24 3.16 48.04
N ALA A 41 -14.99 2.79 46.79
CA ALA A 41 -14.28 3.64 45.83
C ALA A 41 -15.07 4.90 45.47
N ILE A 42 -16.40 4.79 45.32
CA ILE A 42 -17.27 5.95 45.04
C ILE A 42 -17.25 6.93 46.22
N ILE A 43 -17.42 6.44 47.44
CA ILE A 43 -17.46 7.27 48.65
C ILE A 43 -16.10 7.91 48.93
N TYR A 44 -15.01 7.15 48.81
CA TYR A 44 -13.65 7.68 48.94
C TYR A 44 -13.38 8.82 47.95
N LYS A 45 -13.78 8.65 46.68
CA LYS A 45 -13.60 9.70 45.67
C LYS A 45 -14.39 10.96 46.01
N TRP A 46 -15.64 10.82 46.45
CA TRP A 46 -16.46 11.96 46.84
C TRP A 46 -15.91 12.67 48.07
N GLN A 47 -15.50 11.94 49.11
CA GLN A 47 -14.87 12.53 50.29
C GLN A 47 -13.56 13.25 49.97
N LYS A 48 -12.76 12.72 49.04
CA LYS A 48 -11.44 13.28 48.70
C LYS A 48 -11.49 14.44 47.70
N HIS A 49 -12.40 14.39 46.73
CA HIS A 49 -12.41 15.31 45.59
C HIS A 49 -13.72 16.11 45.44
N GLY A 50 -14.71 15.89 46.32
CA GLY A 50 -16.00 16.59 46.29
C GLY A 50 -16.84 16.33 45.04
N THR A 51 -16.43 15.40 44.16
CA THR A 51 -17.03 15.23 42.84
C THR A 51 -17.51 13.81 42.56
N MET A 52 -18.66 13.75 41.88
CA MET A 52 -19.27 12.54 41.36
C MET A 52 -18.84 12.21 39.94
N GLU A 53 -18.32 13.23 39.24
CA GLU A 53 -17.83 13.12 37.88
C GLU A 53 -16.59 12.24 37.83
N ASN A 54 -16.34 11.69 36.65
CA ASN A 54 -15.08 11.01 36.39
C ASN A 54 -13.96 12.06 36.43
N LEU A 55 -12.94 11.81 37.24
CA LEU A 55 -11.72 12.60 37.17
C LEU A 55 -11.07 12.41 35.79
N PRO A 56 -10.46 13.46 35.23
CA PRO A 56 -9.71 13.34 34.00
C PRO A 56 -8.66 12.24 34.18
N ARG A 57 -8.70 11.24 33.30
CA ARG A 57 -7.73 10.15 33.32
C ARG A 57 -6.35 10.73 33.00
N SER A 58 -5.31 10.26 33.67
CA SER A 58 -3.95 10.54 33.23
C SER A 58 -3.81 10.05 31.79
N GLY A 59 -3.57 10.98 30.88
CA GLY A 59 -3.37 10.67 29.47
C GLY A 59 -2.14 9.78 29.28
N ARG A 60 -1.89 9.39 28.04
CA ARG A 60 -0.63 8.73 27.69
C ARG A 60 0.54 9.57 28.22
N PRO A 61 1.50 8.99 28.97
CA PRO A 61 2.67 9.71 29.45
C PRO A 61 3.34 10.49 28.32
N THR A 62 3.78 11.71 28.62
CA THR A 62 4.44 12.57 27.64
C THR A 62 5.71 11.88 27.15
N LYS A 63 5.89 11.81 25.82
CA LYS A 63 7.07 11.16 25.21
C LYS A 63 8.38 11.91 25.46
N ILE A 64 8.31 13.14 25.97
CA ILE A 64 9.43 14.04 26.22
C ILE A 64 9.53 14.25 27.73
N THR A 65 10.75 14.16 28.27
CA THR A 65 11.01 14.43 29.68
C THR A 65 11.10 15.95 29.92
N PRO A 66 10.81 16.44 31.14
CA PRO A 66 10.91 17.87 31.46
C PRO A 66 12.30 18.49 31.24
N ARG A 67 13.36 17.66 31.30
CA ARG A 67 14.74 18.09 31.01
C ARG A 67 14.97 18.29 29.51
N ALA A 68 14.54 17.32 28.70
CA ALA A 68 14.62 17.43 27.24
C ALA A 68 13.79 18.60 26.70
N GLN A 69 12.62 18.85 27.30
CA GLN A 69 11.79 20.01 26.95
C GLN A 69 12.51 21.34 27.22
N ARG A 70 13.20 21.48 28.37
CA ARG A 70 13.97 22.69 28.69
C ARG A 70 15.14 22.91 27.74
N GLN A 71 15.88 21.85 27.42
CA GLN A 71 17.00 21.93 26.47
C GLN A 71 16.52 22.35 25.07
N LEU A 72 15.41 21.75 24.60
CA LEU A 72 14.81 22.13 23.32
C LEU A 72 14.41 23.61 23.29
N ILE A 73 13.77 24.10 24.35
CA ILE A 73 13.38 25.51 24.44
C ILE A 73 14.63 26.40 24.39
N GLN A 74 15.71 26.05 25.11
CA GLN A 74 16.95 26.83 25.07
C GLN A 74 17.59 26.87 23.68
N GLU A 75 17.66 25.75 22.97
CA GLU A 75 18.23 25.70 21.62
C GLU A 75 17.40 26.47 20.59
N VAL A 76 16.08 26.28 20.63
CA VAL A 76 15.13 26.93 19.72
C VAL A 76 15.00 28.43 20.01
N THR A 77 15.27 28.86 21.24
CA THR A 77 15.35 30.29 21.60
C THR A 77 16.64 30.93 21.07
N LYS A 78 17.74 30.17 20.99
CA LYS A 78 19.03 30.67 20.45
C LYS A 78 18.99 30.83 18.93
N ASP A 79 18.37 29.90 18.22
CA ASP A 79 18.16 29.99 16.78
C ASP A 79 16.74 29.51 16.41
N PRO A 80 15.79 30.45 16.23
CA PRO A 80 14.43 30.15 15.83
C PRO A 80 14.26 29.66 14.38
N GLN A 81 15.28 29.76 13.53
CA GLN A 81 15.18 29.31 12.14
C GLN A 81 15.94 28.00 11.87
N GLN A 82 16.56 27.41 12.90
CA GLN A 82 17.31 26.17 12.74
C GLN A 82 16.45 25.01 12.22
N HIS A 83 17.06 24.20 11.37
CA HIS A 83 16.40 23.05 10.78
C HIS A 83 16.08 21.97 11.86
N PRO A 84 14.91 21.31 11.82
CA PRO A 84 14.51 20.29 12.80
C PRO A 84 15.45 19.09 12.99
N LYS A 85 16.38 18.91 12.06
CA LYS A 85 17.42 17.88 12.16
C LYS A 85 18.48 18.21 13.21
N ASN A 86 18.72 19.50 13.50
CA ASN A 86 19.81 19.95 14.36
C ASN A 86 19.47 19.80 15.86
N CYS A 87 18.17 19.83 16.23
CA CYS A 87 17.72 19.55 17.61
C CYS A 87 17.49 18.05 17.89
N ARG A 88 17.76 17.15 16.92
CA ARG A 88 17.58 15.69 17.06
C ARG A 88 18.43 15.02 18.15
N PRO A 89 19.66 15.46 18.47
CA PRO A 89 20.50 14.81 19.50
C PRO A 89 19.81 14.70 20.86
N HIS A 90 18.88 15.63 21.17
CA HIS A 90 18.16 15.68 22.44
C HIS A 90 16.80 14.95 22.43
N LEU A 91 16.42 14.35 21.30
CA LEU A 91 15.10 13.73 21.07
C LEU A 91 15.17 12.35 20.36
N PRO A 92 15.88 11.35 20.91
CA PRO A 92 16.03 10.03 20.28
C PRO A 92 14.69 9.28 20.09
N GLN A 93 13.65 9.66 20.85
CA GLN A 93 12.31 9.08 20.84
C GLN A 93 11.41 9.60 19.69
N LEU A 94 11.80 10.71 19.03
CA LEU A 94 11.01 11.39 18.00
C LEU A 94 11.62 11.19 16.60
N ARG A 95 11.80 9.93 16.20
CA ARG A 95 12.37 9.55 14.88
C ARG A 95 11.57 10.01 13.64
N SER A 96 10.42 10.68 13.81
CA SER A 96 9.49 11.02 12.70
C SER A 96 9.00 12.47 12.65
N VAL A 97 9.54 13.38 13.47
CA VAL A 97 9.11 14.79 13.38
C VAL A 97 9.81 15.44 12.19
N THR A 98 9.02 15.72 11.14
CA THR A 98 9.49 16.34 9.89
C THR A 98 9.24 17.84 9.83
N HIS A 99 8.44 18.41 10.74
CA HIS A 99 8.04 19.83 10.70
C HIS A 99 7.92 20.42 12.11
N TYR A 100 8.45 21.65 12.30
CA TYR A 100 8.14 22.49 13.45
C TYR A 100 7.02 23.47 13.10
N ILE A 101 6.16 23.76 14.07
CA ILE A 101 5.08 24.75 13.93
C ILE A 101 5.25 25.81 15.02
N TRP A 102 5.51 27.03 14.61
CA TRP A 102 5.49 28.21 15.48
C TRP A 102 4.05 28.62 15.71
N ARG A 103 3.63 28.71 16.98
CA ARG A 103 2.27 29.09 17.33
C ARG A 103 2.23 29.95 18.58
N LYS A 104 1.27 30.87 18.63
CA LYS A 104 0.98 31.64 19.86
C LYS A 104 0.42 30.70 20.94
N SER A 105 0.65 31.05 22.20
CA SER A 105 0.09 30.30 23.34
C SER A 105 -1.43 30.11 23.16
N ASN A 106 -1.95 28.94 23.55
CA ASN A 106 -3.36 28.54 23.40
C ASN A 106 -3.92 28.44 21.96
N THR A 107 -3.12 28.58 20.91
CA THR A 107 -3.59 28.44 19.51
C THR A 107 -3.40 27.03 18.93
N ALA A 108 -3.16 26.05 19.80
CA ALA A 108 -2.79 24.68 19.44
C ALA A 108 -3.76 23.97 18.49
N PHE A 109 -5.06 24.24 18.64
CA PHE A 109 -6.13 23.57 17.91
C PHE A 109 -6.68 24.40 16.73
N GLN A 110 -6.04 25.53 16.39
CA GLN A 110 -6.42 26.28 15.19
C GLN A 110 -6.02 25.49 13.95
N LYS A 111 -6.89 25.48 12.93
CA LYS A 111 -6.71 24.69 11.70
C LYS A 111 -5.35 24.90 11.03
N LYS A 112 -4.80 26.12 11.07
CA LYS A 112 -3.47 26.48 10.55
C LYS A 112 -2.27 25.88 11.32
N ASN A 113 -2.50 25.41 12.55
CA ASN A 113 -1.49 24.88 13.46
C ASN A 113 -1.60 23.36 13.64
N ILE A 114 -2.44 22.70 12.85
CA ILE A 114 -2.67 21.24 12.88
C ILE A 114 -2.19 20.67 11.55
N THR A 115 -1.29 19.69 11.61
CA THR A 115 -0.93 18.88 10.43
C THR A 115 -1.93 17.73 10.31
N PRO A 116 -2.61 17.55 9.17
CA PRO A 116 -3.44 16.37 8.92
C PRO A 116 -2.56 15.11 9.00
N THR A 117 -2.91 14.18 9.89
CA THR A 117 -2.25 12.88 9.99
C THR A 117 -3.13 11.83 9.32
N VAL A 118 -2.52 11.00 8.46
CA VAL A 118 -3.20 10.00 7.62
C VAL A 118 -3.78 8.81 8.41
N LYS A 119 -3.56 8.74 9.73
CA LYS A 119 -4.17 7.71 10.58
C LYS A 119 -5.56 8.15 11.02
N TYR A 120 -6.54 7.93 10.15
CA TYR A 120 -7.95 8.17 10.47
C TYR A 120 -8.36 7.39 11.74
N GLY A 121 -8.74 8.12 12.79
CA GLY A 121 -9.29 7.56 14.03
C GLY A 121 -10.74 7.06 13.91
N GLY A 122 -11.32 7.07 12.70
CA GLY A 122 -12.71 6.69 12.42
C GLY A 122 -12.96 5.18 12.30
N GLY A 123 -11.92 4.35 12.46
CA GLY A 123 -11.98 2.90 12.26
C GLY A 123 -11.76 2.49 10.80
N SER A 124 -11.59 1.19 10.58
CA SER A 124 -11.44 0.59 9.26
C SER A 124 -12.22 -0.71 9.19
N VAL A 125 -12.59 -1.10 7.96
CA VAL A 125 -13.24 -2.38 7.67
C VAL A 125 -12.34 -3.18 6.76
N MET A 126 -12.08 -4.43 7.12
CA MET A 126 -11.43 -5.39 6.25
C MET A 126 -12.52 -6.20 5.54
N VAL A 127 -12.46 -6.25 4.21
CA VAL A 127 -13.40 -7.03 3.39
C VAL A 127 -12.63 -7.98 2.49
N TRP A 128 -13.25 -9.10 2.14
CA TRP A 128 -12.83 -10.01 1.09
C TRP A 128 -13.93 -10.08 0.04
N GLY A 129 -13.57 -10.13 -1.23
CA GLY A 129 -14.51 -10.33 -2.31
C GLY A 129 -13.87 -11.08 -3.47
N CYS A 130 -14.71 -11.59 -4.35
CA CYS A 130 -14.29 -12.21 -5.60
C CYS A 130 -15.12 -11.68 -6.76
N SER A 131 -14.61 -11.77 -7.98
CA SER A 131 -15.33 -11.36 -9.19
C SER A 131 -14.97 -12.29 -10.34
N ALA A 132 -15.87 -12.42 -11.31
CA ALA A 132 -15.60 -13.04 -12.60
C ALA A 132 -16.06 -12.11 -13.74
N ALA A 133 -15.81 -12.48 -14.98
CA ALA A 133 -16.27 -11.72 -16.15
C ALA A 133 -17.81 -11.55 -16.18
N SER A 134 -18.56 -12.47 -15.58
CA SER A 134 -20.02 -12.42 -15.47
C SER A 134 -20.54 -11.49 -14.36
N GLY A 135 -19.65 -10.93 -13.51
CA GLY A 135 -20.03 -9.96 -12.48
C GLY A 135 -19.32 -10.13 -11.14
N PRO A 136 -19.68 -9.27 -10.16
CA PRO A 136 -19.16 -9.37 -8.80
C PRO A 136 -19.71 -10.63 -8.12
N GLY A 137 -18.83 -11.37 -7.45
CA GLY A 137 -19.20 -12.44 -6.54
C GLY A 137 -19.57 -11.91 -5.16
N ARG A 138 -19.54 -12.76 -4.14
CA ARG A 138 -19.90 -12.37 -2.77
C ARG A 138 -18.82 -11.51 -2.12
N LEU A 139 -19.26 -10.57 -1.29
CA LEU A 139 -18.41 -9.74 -0.43
C LEU A 139 -18.59 -10.17 1.03
N ALA A 140 -17.49 -10.57 1.67
CA ALA A 140 -17.43 -10.97 3.07
C ALA A 140 -16.74 -9.88 3.92
N VAL A 141 -17.34 -9.53 5.05
CA VAL A 141 -16.72 -8.62 6.03
C VAL A 141 -15.91 -9.44 7.03
N ILE A 142 -14.69 -9.01 7.29
CA ILE A 142 -13.74 -9.68 8.18
C ILE A 142 -13.64 -8.91 9.48
N ASN A 143 -13.95 -9.59 10.58
CA ASN A 143 -13.83 -9.03 11.92
C ASN A 143 -12.41 -9.31 12.45
N GLY A 144 -11.58 -8.27 12.52
CA GLY A 144 -10.21 -8.34 13.01
C GLY A 144 -9.19 -8.66 11.92
N THR A 145 -8.05 -9.24 12.31
CA THR A 145 -6.96 -9.55 11.39
C THR A 145 -7.20 -10.89 10.69
N MET A 146 -7.09 -10.92 9.36
CA MET A 146 -7.20 -12.15 8.58
C MET A 146 -5.96 -13.05 8.74
N ASN A 147 -6.15 -14.26 9.25
CA ASN A 147 -5.14 -15.33 9.26
C ASN A 147 -5.56 -16.49 8.32
N SER A 148 -4.71 -17.52 8.17
CA SER A 148 -5.00 -18.65 7.26
C SER A 148 -6.30 -19.39 7.58
N ALA A 149 -6.65 -19.58 8.86
CA ALA A 149 -7.87 -20.28 9.24
C ALA A 149 -9.13 -19.49 8.90
N VAL A 150 -9.11 -18.17 9.17
CA VAL A 150 -10.18 -17.25 8.78
C VAL A 150 -10.31 -17.20 7.26
N TYR A 151 -9.19 -17.17 6.54
CA TYR A 151 -9.18 -17.17 5.08
C TYR A 151 -9.82 -18.45 4.50
N GLN A 152 -9.43 -19.64 4.99
CA GLN A 152 -10.03 -20.91 4.57
C GLN A 152 -11.54 -20.96 4.82
N LYS A 153 -12.00 -20.41 5.96
CA LYS A 153 -13.43 -20.29 6.26
C LYS A 153 -14.14 -19.39 5.24
N ILE A 154 -13.57 -18.24 4.93
CA ILE A 154 -14.12 -17.31 3.93
C ILE A 154 -14.23 -17.99 2.56
N LEU A 155 -13.18 -18.71 2.13
CA LEU A 155 -13.20 -19.43 0.87
C LEU A 155 -14.32 -20.49 0.84
N LYS A 156 -14.45 -21.27 1.93
CA LYS A 156 -15.48 -22.29 2.07
C LYS A 156 -16.89 -21.71 1.94
N GLU A 157 -17.13 -20.58 2.61
CA GLU A 157 -18.46 -19.96 2.72
C GLU A 157 -18.83 -19.13 1.49
N ASN A 158 -17.86 -18.58 0.75
CA ASN A 158 -18.14 -17.58 -0.28
C ASN A 158 -17.77 -18.00 -1.71
N VAL A 159 -16.75 -18.84 -1.93
CA VAL A 159 -16.30 -19.17 -3.30
C VAL A 159 -17.33 -20.03 -4.03
N ARG A 160 -17.74 -21.16 -3.45
CA ARG A 160 -18.70 -22.07 -4.11
C ARG A 160 -20.03 -21.39 -4.40
N PRO A 161 -20.65 -20.66 -3.44
CA PRO A 161 -21.87 -19.93 -3.74
C PRO A 161 -21.66 -18.86 -4.82
N SER A 162 -20.54 -18.12 -4.82
CA SER A 162 -20.26 -17.15 -5.88
C SER A 162 -20.12 -17.80 -7.25
N VAL A 163 -19.49 -18.97 -7.36
CA VAL A 163 -19.39 -19.75 -8.61
C VAL A 163 -20.77 -20.12 -9.14
N CYS A 164 -21.69 -20.54 -8.26
CA CYS A 164 -23.07 -20.84 -8.60
C CYS A 164 -23.85 -19.59 -9.02
N ASP A 165 -23.80 -18.53 -8.21
CA ASP A 165 -24.49 -17.25 -8.44
C ASP A 165 -24.05 -16.64 -9.80
N LEU A 166 -22.75 -16.74 -10.12
CA LEU A 166 -22.14 -16.25 -11.36
C LEU A 166 -22.24 -17.22 -12.55
N LYS A 167 -22.84 -18.40 -12.35
CA LYS A 167 -23.04 -19.44 -13.37
C LYS A 167 -21.74 -19.84 -14.11
N LEU A 168 -20.63 -19.95 -13.38
CA LEU A 168 -19.34 -20.27 -13.99
C LEU A 168 -19.27 -21.74 -14.43
N LYS A 169 -18.53 -22.00 -15.51
CA LYS A 169 -18.26 -23.36 -16.01
C LYS A 169 -17.51 -24.17 -14.94
N ARG A 170 -17.64 -25.50 -14.99
CA ARG A 170 -16.95 -26.44 -14.06
C ARG A 170 -15.42 -26.31 -14.07
N THR A 171 -14.85 -25.68 -15.11
CA THR A 171 -13.42 -25.46 -15.31
C THR A 171 -12.90 -24.12 -14.75
N TRP A 172 -13.63 -23.49 -13.83
CA TRP A 172 -13.20 -22.25 -13.20
C TRP A 172 -11.86 -22.41 -12.45
N VAL A 173 -11.10 -21.32 -12.38
CA VAL A 173 -9.79 -21.25 -11.70
C VAL A 173 -9.83 -20.11 -10.70
N LEU A 174 -9.37 -20.37 -9.47
CA LEU A 174 -9.20 -19.36 -8.43
C LEU A 174 -7.89 -18.61 -8.63
N GLN A 175 -7.97 -17.30 -8.85
CA GLN A 175 -6.81 -16.42 -8.77
C GLN A 175 -6.76 -15.79 -7.36
N GLN A 176 -5.56 -15.75 -6.78
CA GLN A 176 -5.25 -15.08 -5.50
C GLN A 176 -3.82 -14.55 -5.57
N ASP A 177 -3.50 -13.52 -4.77
CA ASP A 177 -2.14 -13.01 -4.65
C ASP A 177 -1.25 -13.92 -3.76
N ASN A 178 0.05 -13.61 -3.72
CA ASN A 178 1.04 -14.39 -2.97
C ASN A 178 1.15 -13.99 -1.48
N ASP A 179 0.10 -13.41 -0.90
CA ASP A 179 0.12 -13.06 0.52
C ASP A 179 0.43 -14.31 1.38
N PRO A 180 1.30 -14.20 2.41
CA PRO A 180 1.72 -15.36 3.21
C PRO A 180 0.59 -16.26 3.72
N LYS A 181 -0.60 -15.70 4.01
CA LYS A 181 -1.75 -16.51 4.47
C LYS A 181 -2.43 -17.30 3.34
N HIS A 182 -2.33 -16.85 2.09
CA HIS A 182 -2.86 -17.52 0.92
C HIS A 182 -1.93 -18.66 0.47
N THR A 183 -0.62 -18.47 0.60
CA THR A 183 0.42 -19.43 0.20
C THR A 183 0.91 -20.33 1.34
N SER A 184 0.48 -20.09 2.58
CA SER A 184 0.84 -20.92 3.73
C SER A 184 0.52 -22.41 3.49
N LYS A 185 1.37 -23.30 4.02
CA LYS A 185 1.19 -24.76 3.90
C LYS A 185 -0.22 -25.21 4.25
N SER A 186 -0.78 -24.68 5.34
CA SER A 186 -2.16 -24.96 5.77
C SER A 186 -3.20 -24.61 4.70
N THR A 187 -3.11 -23.42 4.09
CA THR A 187 -4.05 -22.99 3.05
C THR A 187 -3.87 -23.78 1.76
N SER A 188 -2.62 -24.04 1.35
CA SER A 188 -2.29 -24.81 0.16
C SER A 188 -2.82 -26.26 0.24
N GLU A 189 -2.65 -26.92 1.39
CA GLU A 189 -3.22 -28.26 1.65
C GLU A 189 -4.76 -28.22 1.65
N TRP A 190 -5.35 -27.19 2.25
CA TRP A 190 -6.80 -27.01 2.27
C TRP A 190 -7.39 -26.83 0.86
N LEU A 191 -6.76 -26.02 0.01
CA LEU A 191 -7.16 -25.81 -1.39
C LEU A 191 -7.11 -27.13 -2.19
N LYS A 192 -6.02 -27.89 -2.03
CA LYS A 192 -5.85 -29.22 -2.65
C LYS A 192 -6.95 -30.19 -2.19
N LYS A 193 -7.22 -30.26 -0.88
CA LYS A 193 -8.28 -31.10 -0.30
C LYS A 193 -9.67 -30.74 -0.83
N ASN A 194 -9.94 -29.45 -1.04
CA ASN A 194 -11.22 -28.96 -1.55
C ASN A 194 -11.34 -28.96 -3.07
N LYS A 195 -10.32 -29.48 -3.78
CA LYS A 195 -10.24 -29.58 -5.25
C LYS A 195 -10.40 -28.21 -5.93
N MET A 196 -9.87 -27.15 -5.32
CA MET A 196 -9.87 -25.81 -5.93
C MET A 196 -8.62 -25.65 -6.78
N LYS A 197 -8.79 -25.46 -8.08
CA LYS A 197 -7.67 -25.15 -8.98
C LYS A 197 -7.27 -23.70 -8.80
N THR A 198 -5.99 -23.45 -8.52
CA THR A 198 -5.43 -22.09 -8.37
C THR A 198 -4.61 -21.68 -9.59
N LEU A 199 -4.66 -20.39 -9.94
CA LEU A 199 -3.77 -19.79 -10.93
C LEU A 199 -2.42 -19.49 -10.28
N GLU A 200 -1.32 -19.78 -10.97
CA GLU A 200 0.00 -19.31 -10.56
C GLU A 200 0.10 -17.79 -10.75
N TRP A 201 0.62 -17.08 -9.75
CA TRP A 201 0.63 -15.63 -9.73
C TRP A 201 2.05 -15.07 -9.47
N PRO A 202 2.52 -14.10 -10.26
CA PRO A 202 3.79 -13.43 -9.99
C PRO A 202 3.71 -12.54 -8.74
N SER A 203 4.80 -12.49 -7.98
CA SER A 203 4.90 -11.61 -6.81
C SER A 203 4.92 -10.13 -7.23
N GLN A 204 4.37 -9.26 -6.37
CA GLN A 204 4.36 -7.80 -6.57
C GLN A 204 3.70 -7.31 -7.87
N SER A 205 2.68 -8.02 -8.37
CA SER A 205 1.94 -7.61 -9.58
C SER A 205 0.49 -7.22 -9.28
N PRO A 206 0.23 -6.15 -8.50
CA PRO A 206 -1.14 -5.69 -8.24
C PRO A 206 -1.82 -5.18 -9.51
N ASP A 207 -1.08 -4.62 -10.46
CA ASP A 207 -1.61 -4.07 -11.72
C ASP A 207 -2.20 -5.13 -12.65
N LEU A 208 -1.70 -6.37 -12.51
CA LEU A 208 -2.25 -7.53 -13.18
C LEU A 208 -3.58 -7.96 -12.53
N ASN A 209 -3.81 -7.72 -11.24
CA ASN A 209 -5.00 -8.22 -10.56
C ASN A 209 -6.24 -7.35 -10.87
N PRO A 210 -7.22 -7.85 -11.65
CA PRO A 210 -8.36 -7.02 -12.05
C PRO A 210 -9.25 -6.58 -10.88
N ILE A 211 -9.22 -7.30 -9.75
CA ILE A 211 -10.02 -6.96 -8.58
C ILE A 211 -9.54 -5.67 -7.89
N GLU A 212 -8.27 -5.29 -8.05
CA GLU A 212 -7.76 -4.03 -7.49
C GLU A 212 -8.45 -2.81 -8.12
N MET A 213 -8.83 -2.92 -9.40
CA MET A 213 -9.62 -1.90 -10.09
C MET A 213 -11.03 -1.81 -9.52
N LEU A 214 -11.64 -2.95 -9.18
CA LEU A 214 -12.95 -2.99 -8.52
C LEU A 214 -12.88 -2.43 -7.10
N TRP A 215 -11.78 -2.67 -6.37
CA TRP A 215 -11.55 -2.05 -5.06
C TRP A 215 -11.41 -0.55 -5.15
N HIS A 216 -10.73 -0.05 -6.17
CA HIS A 216 -10.64 1.39 -6.42
C HIS A 216 -12.04 2.00 -6.69
N ASP A 217 -12.81 1.38 -7.58
CA ASP A 217 -14.17 1.83 -7.89
C ASP A 217 -15.07 1.83 -6.64
N LEU A 218 -15.01 0.75 -5.83
CA LEU A 218 -15.74 0.64 -4.57
C LEU A 218 -15.35 1.74 -3.57
N LYS A 219 -14.04 1.96 -3.36
CA LYS A 219 -13.55 3.00 -2.44
C LYS A 219 -14.06 4.38 -2.86
N LYS A 220 -14.07 4.68 -4.16
CA LYS A 220 -14.55 5.95 -4.69
C LYS A 220 -16.02 6.20 -4.36
N VAL A 221 -16.90 5.22 -4.62
CA VAL A 221 -18.34 5.37 -4.37
C VAL A 221 -18.70 5.34 -2.88
N VAL A 222 -18.04 4.49 -2.09
CA VAL A 222 -18.26 4.44 -0.63
C VAL A 222 -17.77 5.74 0.03
N HIS A 223 -16.64 6.30 -0.42
CA HIS A 223 -16.15 7.59 0.07
C HIS A 223 -17.13 8.72 -0.24
N ALA A 224 -17.75 8.73 -1.42
CA ALA A 224 -18.77 9.71 -1.78
C ALA A 224 -20.00 9.67 -0.87
N ARG A 225 -20.35 8.51 -0.31
CA ARG A 225 -21.45 8.35 0.67
C ARG A 225 -21.12 8.84 2.08
N LYS A 226 -19.86 9.21 2.36
CA LYS A 226 -19.40 9.79 3.64
C LYS A 226 -19.90 9.04 4.89
N PRO A 227 -19.54 7.74 5.06
CA PRO A 227 -19.98 6.96 6.22
C PRO A 227 -19.50 7.59 7.53
N SER A 228 -20.40 7.68 8.51
CA SER A 228 -20.13 8.31 9.81
C SER A 228 -19.60 7.33 10.86
N ASN A 229 -19.78 6.02 10.65
CA ASN A 229 -19.36 4.97 11.56
C ASN A 229 -19.02 3.67 10.82
N VAL A 230 -18.41 2.71 11.54
CA VAL A 230 -17.94 1.44 10.97
C VAL A 230 -19.11 0.58 10.44
N ALA A 231 -20.29 0.63 11.08
CA ALA A 231 -21.44 -0.16 10.63
C ALA A 231 -21.99 0.38 9.30
N GLU A 232 -22.11 1.71 9.16
CA GLU A 232 -22.44 2.36 7.89
C GLU A 232 -21.40 2.05 6.81
N LEU A 233 -20.10 2.11 7.15
CA LEU A 233 -19.04 1.77 6.22
C LEU A 233 -19.16 0.32 5.73
N GLN A 234 -19.44 -0.63 6.62
CA GLN A 234 -19.68 -2.03 6.26
C GLN A 234 -20.90 -2.18 5.34
N GLN A 235 -22.00 -1.52 5.67
CA GLN A 235 -23.22 -1.61 4.88
C GLN A 235 -23.04 -0.98 3.49
N PHE A 236 -22.42 0.20 3.41
CA PHE A 236 -22.17 0.88 2.15
C PHE A 236 -21.25 0.06 1.25
N CYS A 237 -20.22 -0.60 1.81
CA CYS A 237 -19.40 -1.54 1.04
C CYS A 237 -20.24 -2.66 0.41
N LYS A 238 -21.19 -3.24 1.15
CA LYS A 238 -22.07 -4.30 0.61
C LYS A 238 -23.04 -3.78 -0.44
N ASP A 239 -23.70 -2.65 -0.17
CA ASP A 239 -24.66 -2.03 -1.10
C ASP A 239 -24.00 -1.67 -2.43
N GLU A 240 -22.85 -0.99 -2.37
CA GLU A 240 -22.16 -0.51 -3.57
C GLU A 240 -21.48 -1.64 -4.34
N TRP A 241 -21.01 -2.68 -3.65
CA TRP A 241 -20.48 -3.87 -4.30
C TRP A 241 -21.55 -4.60 -5.12
N ALA A 242 -22.76 -4.73 -4.59
CA ALA A 242 -23.88 -5.36 -5.29
C ALA A 242 -24.33 -4.56 -6.53
N LYS A 243 -24.02 -3.26 -6.60
CA LYS A 243 -24.33 -2.38 -7.74
C LYS A 243 -23.27 -2.40 -8.83
N ILE A 244 -22.12 -3.07 -8.62
CA ILE A 244 -21.09 -3.14 -9.64
C ILE A 244 -21.66 -3.84 -10.88
N PRO A 245 -21.69 -3.17 -12.05
CA PRO A 245 -22.32 -3.74 -13.24
C PRO A 245 -21.47 -4.89 -13.79
N PRO A 246 -22.08 -6.03 -14.18
CA PRO A 246 -21.38 -7.15 -14.83
C PRO A 246 -20.49 -6.73 -16.00
N GLN A 247 -20.91 -5.73 -16.77
CA GLN A 247 -20.17 -5.18 -17.91
C GLN A 247 -18.83 -4.57 -17.50
N ARG A 248 -18.71 -4.03 -16.27
CA ARG A 248 -17.42 -3.54 -15.74
C ARG A 248 -16.47 -4.70 -15.49
N CYS A 249 -16.95 -5.78 -14.86
CA CYS A 249 -16.15 -6.97 -14.60
C CYS A 249 -15.72 -7.65 -15.92
N ASN A 250 -16.63 -7.74 -16.89
CA ASN A 250 -16.33 -8.28 -18.22
C ASN A 250 -15.20 -7.50 -18.92
N ARG A 251 -15.31 -6.17 -18.99
CA ARG A 251 -14.28 -5.31 -19.61
C ARG A 251 -12.92 -5.48 -18.94
N LEU A 252 -12.89 -5.58 -17.61
CA LEU A 252 -11.65 -5.80 -16.87
C LEU A 252 -11.04 -7.17 -17.19
N SER A 253 -11.84 -8.23 -17.24
CA SER A 253 -11.39 -9.56 -17.66
C SER A 253 -10.91 -9.58 -19.12
N ALA A 254 -11.60 -8.90 -20.03
CA ALA A 254 -11.19 -8.80 -21.44
C ALA A 254 -9.86 -8.02 -21.60
N SER A 255 -9.64 -6.99 -20.77
CA SER A 255 -8.38 -6.23 -20.77
C SER A 255 -7.18 -7.00 -20.24
N TYR A 256 -7.40 -8.12 -19.55
CA TYR A 256 -6.33 -8.89 -18.88
C TYR A 256 -5.29 -9.42 -19.86
N GLY A 257 -5.72 -9.88 -21.04
CA GLY A 257 -4.80 -10.31 -22.11
C GLY A 257 -3.85 -9.18 -22.55
N LYS A 258 -4.39 -7.97 -22.74
CA LYS A 258 -3.58 -6.78 -23.09
C LYS A 258 -2.60 -6.42 -21.98
N ARG A 259 -2.99 -6.54 -20.71
CA ARG A 259 -2.10 -6.30 -19.55
C ARG A 259 -0.97 -7.31 -19.45
N LEU A 260 -1.26 -8.60 -19.69
CA LEU A 260 -0.22 -9.64 -19.70
C LEU A 260 0.80 -9.35 -20.80
N ILE A 261 0.33 -9.02 -22.01
CA ILE A 261 1.21 -8.69 -23.13
C ILE A 261 2.03 -7.43 -22.81
N ALA A 262 1.41 -6.39 -22.23
CA ALA A 262 2.11 -5.18 -21.80
C ALA A 262 3.18 -5.46 -20.74
N VAL A 263 2.91 -6.34 -19.76
CA VAL A 263 3.89 -6.73 -18.73
C VAL A 263 5.02 -7.58 -19.32
N VAL A 264 4.73 -8.49 -20.25
CA VAL A 264 5.76 -9.25 -20.97
C VAL A 264 6.65 -8.31 -21.77
N ALA A 265 6.06 -7.36 -22.50
CA ALA A 265 6.78 -6.34 -23.27
C ALA A 265 7.67 -5.45 -22.36
N ALA A 266 7.12 -4.94 -21.26
CA ALA A 266 7.87 -4.11 -20.31
C ALA A 266 9.04 -4.89 -19.68
N LYS A 267 8.82 -6.14 -19.28
CA LYS A 267 9.86 -7.00 -18.70
C LYS A 267 10.98 -7.35 -19.68
N ASP A 268 10.67 -7.47 -20.96
CA ASP A 268 11.69 -7.70 -21.99
C ASP A 268 12.48 -6.42 -22.33
N LEU A 269 11.90 -5.24 -22.11
CA LEU A 269 12.56 -3.95 -22.24
C LEU A 269 13.39 -3.57 -21.02
N GLU A 270 12.98 -3.95 -19.81
CA GLU A 270 13.82 -3.83 -18.61
C GLU A 270 15.14 -4.60 -18.78
N LYS A 271 15.11 -5.79 -19.40
CA LYS A 271 16.33 -6.53 -19.77
C LYS A 271 17.16 -5.86 -20.88
N ALA A 272 16.59 -4.89 -21.60
CA ALA A 272 17.29 -4.17 -22.66
C ALA A 272 18.26 -3.11 -22.10
N TYR A 273 18.04 -2.61 -20.87
CA TYR A 273 18.96 -1.74 -20.14
C TYR A 273 20.37 -2.33 -20.04
N ASP A 274 20.44 -3.62 -19.72
CA ASP A 274 21.69 -4.36 -19.54
C ASP A 274 22.39 -4.68 -20.87
N ARG A 275 21.78 -4.32 -22.00
CA ARG A 275 22.19 -4.76 -23.34
C ARG A 275 22.39 -3.62 -24.33
N VAL A 276 22.23 -2.37 -23.92
CA VAL A 276 22.49 -1.20 -24.78
C VAL A 276 23.96 -1.19 -25.23
N PRO A 277 24.27 -1.26 -26.54
CA PRO A 277 25.64 -1.12 -27.01
C PRO A 277 26.15 0.30 -26.77
N ARG A 278 27.40 0.44 -26.32
CA ARG A 278 28.01 1.75 -26.03
C ARG A 278 28.12 2.63 -27.28
N GLU A 279 28.47 2.04 -28.41
CA GLU A 279 28.54 2.76 -29.70
C GLU A 279 27.18 3.37 -30.09
N GLU A 280 26.09 2.62 -29.86
CA GLU A 280 24.74 3.10 -30.14
C GLU A 280 24.34 4.25 -29.19
N LEU A 281 24.75 4.15 -27.92
CA LEU A 281 24.56 5.23 -26.95
C LEU A 281 25.29 6.51 -27.39
N TRP A 282 26.55 6.41 -27.80
CA TRP A 282 27.33 7.56 -28.28
C TRP A 282 26.71 8.18 -29.52
N TYR A 283 26.26 7.35 -30.46
CA TYR A 283 25.54 7.77 -31.64
C TYR A 283 24.25 8.53 -31.29
N CYS A 284 23.41 7.97 -30.42
CA CYS A 284 22.15 8.58 -29.99
C CYS A 284 22.37 9.91 -29.26
N MET A 285 23.41 10.02 -28.41
CA MET A 285 23.75 11.27 -27.74
C MET A 285 24.12 12.38 -28.73
N ARG A 286 24.96 12.07 -29.73
CA ARG A 286 25.34 13.02 -30.78
C ARG A 286 24.16 13.42 -31.65
N LYS A 287 23.34 12.45 -32.06
CA LYS A 287 22.15 12.69 -32.89
C LYS A 287 21.09 13.54 -32.17
N SER A 288 20.99 13.42 -30.84
CA SER A 288 20.12 14.23 -30.00
C SER A 288 20.67 15.65 -29.71
N GLY A 289 21.78 16.05 -30.35
CA GLY A 289 22.36 17.39 -30.22
C GLY A 289 23.18 17.62 -28.95
N VAL A 290 23.57 16.57 -28.22
CA VAL A 290 24.44 16.71 -27.05
C VAL A 290 25.83 17.15 -27.49
N ALA A 291 26.33 18.24 -26.94
CA ALA A 291 27.65 18.76 -27.27
C ALA A 291 28.76 17.73 -26.97
N GLU A 292 29.75 17.60 -27.86
CA GLU A 292 30.80 16.57 -27.80
C GLU A 292 31.56 16.56 -26.47
N LYS A 293 31.70 17.71 -25.81
CA LYS A 293 32.30 17.80 -24.46
C LYS A 293 31.56 16.95 -23.42
N TYR A 294 30.24 16.86 -23.49
CA TYR A 294 29.43 16.04 -22.58
C TYR A 294 29.40 14.58 -23.01
N VAL A 295 29.42 14.31 -24.32
CA VAL A 295 29.56 12.94 -24.84
C VAL A 295 30.85 12.32 -24.33
N ARG A 296 31.97 13.05 -24.38
CA ARG A 296 33.27 12.59 -23.86
C ARG A 296 33.23 12.31 -22.35
N VAL A 297 32.61 13.19 -21.55
CA VAL A 297 32.46 12.95 -20.10
C VAL A 297 31.68 11.67 -19.81
N VAL A 298 30.60 11.40 -20.55
CA VAL A 298 29.86 10.14 -20.39
C VAL A 298 30.65 8.95 -20.93
N GLN A 299 31.40 9.10 -22.03
CA GLN A 299 32.31 8.06 -22.52
C GLN A 299 33.36 7.68 -21.45
N ASP A 300 33.99 8.67 -20.82
CA ASP A 300 34.97 8.48 -19.76
C ASP A 300 34.36 7.79 -18.53
N MET A 301 33.11 8.11 -18.17
CA MET A 301 32.40 7.43 -17.08
C MET A 301 32.20 5.93 -17.35
N TYR A 302 32.05 5.54 -18.61
CA TYR A 302 31.83 4.16 -19.03
C TYR A 302 33.14 3.44 -19.41
N GLU A 303 34.22 4.17 -19.65
CA GLU A 303 35.54 3.63 -19.95
C GLU A 303 36.10 2.87 -18.73
N ARG A 304 36.68 1.68 -18.95
CA ARG A 304 37.29 0.82 -17.91
C ARG A 304 36.37 0.45 -16.73
N SER A 305 35.05 0.45 -16.92
CA SER A 305 34.10 -0.06 -15.91
C SER A 305 34.32 -1.55 -15.65
N ARG A 306 34.86 -1.88 -14.47
CA ARG A 306 35.01 -3.26 -13.97
C ARG A 306 33.87 -3.60 -13.03
N THR A 307 33.40 -4.84 -13.09
CA THR A 307 32.36 -5.34 -12.17
C THR A 307 32.80 -6.63 -11.50
N VAL A 308 32.14 -6.93 -10.38
CA VAL A 308 32.30 -8.16 -9.61
C VAL A 308 30.92 -8.69 -9.30
N VAL A 309 30.69 -9.97 -9.57
CA VAL A 309 29.44 -10.64 -9.23
C VAL A 309 29.57 -11.25 -7.85
N ARG A 310 28.63 -10.94 -6.95
CA ARG A 310 28.58 -11.56 -5.62
C ARG A 310 27.55 -12.70 -5.63
N CYS A 311 28.03 -13.92 -5.48
CA CYS A 311 27.23 -15.14 -5.41
C CYS A 311 27.13 -15.65 -3.97
N ALA A 312 26.24 -16.61 -3.72
CA ALA A 312 26.11 -17.26 -2.40
C ALA A 312 27.38 -18.01 -1.92
N VAL A 313 28.31 -18.28 -2.84
CA VAL A 313 29.55 -19.05 -2.62
C VAL A 313 30.81 -18.17 -2.57
N GLY A 314 30.69 -16.85 -2.79
CA GLY A 314 31.83 -15.92 -2.85
C GLY A 314 31.65 -14.81 -3.88
N GLN A 315 32.66 -13.94 -4.02
CA GLN A 315 32.74 -12.93 -5.08
C GLN A 315 33.58 -13.47 -6.25
N THR A 316 33.22 -13.09 -7.49
CA THR A 316 34.02 -13.40 -8.68
C THR A 316 35.26 -12.51 -8.77
N GLU A 317 36.16 -12.85 -9.70
CA GLU A 317 37.22 -11.93 -10.13
C GLU A 317 36.62 -10.72 -10.87
N GLU A 318 37.36 -9.61 -10.90
CA GLU A 318 36.99 -8.41 -11.64
C GLU A 318 37.03 -8.68 -13.15
N PHE A 319 35.95 -8.34 -13.85
CA PHE A 319 35.91 -8.40 -15.31
C PHE A 319 35.38 -7.09 -15.91
N ASN A 320 35.79 -6.79 -17.14
CA ASN A 320 35.34 -5.61 -17.85
C ASN A 320 33.91 -5.81 -18.36
N VAL A 321 33.07 -4.79 -18.18
CA VAL A 321 31.75 -4.73 -18.80
C VAL A 321 31.85 -3.82 -20.01
N GLU A 322 31.38 -4.27 -21.18
CA GLU A 322 31.46 -3.51 -22.44
C GLU A 322 30.08 -3.12 -23.00
N VAL A 323 29.00 -3.61 -22.39
CA VAL A 323 27.61 -3.39 -22.82
C VAL A 323 26.72 -3.01 -21.63
N GLY A 324 25.61 -2.34 -21.91
CA GLY A 324 24.61 -1.95 -20.92
C GLY A 324 24.90 -0.63 -20.20
N LEU A 325 23.85 -0.10 -19.56
CA LEU A 325 23.92 1.11 -18.74
C LEU A 325 24.29 0.78 -17.29
N HIS A 326 24.92 1.71 -16.57
CA HIS A 326 25.28 1.49 -15.16
C HIS A 326 24.03 1.34 -14.30
N GLN A 327 23.79 0.16 -13.73
CA GLN A 327 22.68 -0.06 -12.80
C GLN A 327 22.83 0.81 -11.55
N GLY A 328 21.74 1.48 -11.16
CA GLY A 328 21.72 2.37 -9.97
C GLY A 328 22.33 3.77 -10.19
N SER A 329 22.84 4.07 -11.39
CA SER A 329 23.25 5.44 -11.75
C SER A 329 22.02 6.32 -12.02
N ALA A 330 22.02 7.53 -11.48
CA ALA A 330 20.98 8.53 -11.73
C ALA A 330 20.97 9.04 -13.18
N LEU A 331 22.06 8.82 -13.92
CA LEU A 331 22.20 9.24 -15.32
C LEU A 331 21.66 8.18 -16.31
N SER A 332 21.70 6.90 -15.92
CA SER A 332 21.29 5.79 -16.78
C SER A 332 19.85 5.90 -17.31
N PRO A 333 18.84 6.33 -16.52
CA PRO A 333 17.49 6.52 -17.04
C PRO A 333 17.37 7.58 -18.13
N PHE A 334 18.13 8.66 -18.01
CA PHE A 334 18.14 9.71 -19.02
C PHE A 334 18.81 9.23 -20.31
N LEU A 335 19.93 8.51 -20.20
CA LEU A 335 20.64 7.93 -21.34
C LEU A 335 19.81 6.86 -22.05
N PHE A 336 19.09 6.02 -21.29
CA PHE A 336 18.16 5.04 -21.86
C PHE A 336 17.03 5.72 -22.60
N ALA A 337 16.37 6.71 -21.99
CA ALA A 337 15.29 7.45 -22.62
C ALA A 337 15.71 8.09 -23.95
N MET A 338 16.94 8.62 -24.05
CA MET A 338 17.47 9.17 -25.31
C MET A 338 17.64 8.11 -26.42
N VAL A 339 18.17 6.93 -26.07
CA VAL A 339 18.29 5.82 -27.02
C VAL A 339 16.90 5.34 -27.46
N MET A 340 15.96 5.24 -26.53
CA MET A 340 14.59 4.83 -26.81
C MET A 340 13.84 5.86 -27.66
N ASP A 341 14.04 7.15 -27.45
CA ASP A 341 13.42 8.20 -28.26
C ASP A 341 13.88 8.12 -29.72
N GLN A 342 15.20 7.92 -29.94
CA GLN A 342 15.79 7.72 -31.26
C GLN A 342 15.36 6.42 -31.95
N LEU A 343 15.08 5.36 -31.19
CA LEU A 343 14.50 4.12 -31.72
C LEU A 343 13.01 4.32 -32.05
N SER A 344 12.31 5.11 -31.24
CA SER A 344 10.88 5.36 -31.42
C SER A 344 10.56 6.19 -32.65
N GLU A 345 11.45 7.08 -33.09
CA GLU A 345 11.30 7.83 -34.35
C GLU A 345 11.22 6.91 -35.58
N GLU A 346 11.90 5.75 -35.56
CA GLU A 346 11.86 4.77 -36.66
C GLU A 346 10.61 3.89 -36.63
N VAL A 347 9.99 3.74 -35.45
CA VAL A 347 8.85 2.83 -35.23
C VAL A 347 7.51 3.57 -35.15
N ARG A 348 7.50 4.87 -34.84
CA ARG A 348 6.28 5.71 -34.80
C ARG A 348 5.71 5.89 -36.22
N GLN A 349 4.62 5.20 -36.51
CA GLN A 349 3.61 5.68 -37.45
C GLN A 349 2.54 6.50 -36.72
N GLU A 350 1.79 7.30 -37.48
CA GLU A 350 0.60 8.06 -37.07
C GLU A 350 -0.47 7.15 -36.43
N SER A 351 -0.30 6.74 -35.19
CA SER A 351 -1.38 6.11 -34.41
C SER A 351 -1.28 6.48 -32.93
N PRO A 352 -2.41 6.80 -32.25
CA PRO A 352 -2.39 7.55 -30.98
C PRO A 352 -1.91 6.78 -29.74
N TRP A 353 -1.51 5.51 -29.85
CA TRP A 353 -1.52 4.56 -28.72
C TRP A 353 -0.16 4.00 -28.28
N THR A 354 0.96 4.49 -28.83
CA THR A 354 2.29 4.20 -28.26
C THR A 354 2.60 5.19 -27.14
N MET A 355 2.28 4.81 -25.90
CA MET A 355 2.63 5.62 -24.73
C MET A 355 4.02 5.20 -24.25
N MET A 356 5.01 6.05 -24.53
CA MET A 356 6.33 5.94 -23.90
C MET A 356 6.26 6.68 -22.56
N ILE A 357 6.22 5.93 -21.47
CA ILE A 357 6.55 6.48 -20.15
C ILE A 357 8.06 6.22 -19.98
N ALA A 358 8.80 7.15 -19.38
CA ALA A 358 10.20 6.89 -19.05
C ALA A 358 10.32 5.53 -18.31
N ASP A 359 11.29 4.73 -18.71
CA ASP A 359 11.62 3.37 -18.25
C ASP A 359 10.71 2.21 -18.70
N ASP A 360 9.51 2.42 -19.27
CA ASP A 360 8.62 1.36 -19.79
C ASP A 360 7.98 1.72 -21.15
N ILE A 361 8.21 0.92 -22.22
CA ILE A 361 7.37 1.01 -23.43
C ILE A 361 6.16 0.09 -23.27
N VAL A 362 4.98 0.69 -23.31
CA VAL A 362 3.72 -0.04 -23.37
C VAL A 362 3.21 -0.06 -24.80
N ILE A 363 3.31 -1.22 -25.46
CA ILE A 363 2.73 -1.43 -26.79
C ILE A 363 1.25 -1.83 -26.60
N CYS A 364 0.34 -0.93 -27.00
CA CYS A 364 -1.10 -1.16 -26.96
C CYS A 364 -1.66 -1.32 -28.38
N SER A 365 -2.39 -2.41 -28.65
CA SER A 365 -3.19 -2.55 -29.88
C SER A 365 -4.58 -3.14 -29.63
N GLU A 366 -5.43 -3.09 -30.66
CA GLU A 366 -6.80 -3.58 -30.60
C GLU A 366 -6.87 -5.12 -30.65
N SER A 367 -5.95 -5.77 -31.39
CA SER A 367 -5.84 -7.22 -31.52
C SER A 367 -4.49 -7.78 -31.05
N ARG A 368 -4.42 -9.09 -30.79
CA ARG A 368 -3.19 -9.79 -30.39
C ARG A 368 -2.16 -9.79 -31.51
N GLU A 369 -2.62 -10.04 -32.73
CA GLU A 369 -1.82 -10.12 -33.95
C GLU A 369 -1.11 -8.79 -34.22
N GLN A 370 -1.81 -7.67 -34.02
CA GLN A 370 -1.22 -6.34 -34.14
C GLN A 370 -0.19 -6.03 -33.05
N VAL A 371 -0.38 -6.53 -31.82
CA VAL A 371 0.65 -6.36 -30.78
C VAL A 371 1.87 -7.23 -31.08
N GLU A 372 1.68 -8.46 -31.55
CA GLU A 372 2.79 -9.34 -31.97
C GLU A 372 3.55 -8.73 -33.16
N GLU A 373 2.85 -8.16 -34.14
CA GLU A 373 3.46 -7.43 -35.26
C GLU A 373 4.24 -6.20 -34.77
N ASN A 374 3.65 -5.40 -33.88
CA ASN A 374 4.33 -4.24 -33.30
C ASN A 374 5.53 -4.65 -32.44
N LEU A 375 5.43 -5.72 -31.65
CA LEU A 375 6.54 -6.28 -30.90
C LEU A 375 7.65 -6.77 -31.82
N GLU A 376 7.31 -7.42 -32.93
CA GLU A 376 8.27 -7.88 -33.94
C GLU A 376 8.98 -6.71 -34.61
N ARG A 377 8.27 -5.63 -34.91
CA ARG A 377 8.85 -4.38 -35.43
C ARG A 377 9.79 -3.72 -34.42
N TRP A 378 9.37 -3.61 -33.16
CA TRP A 378 10.22 -3.10 -32.07
C TRP A 378 11.44 -3.99 -31.88
N ARG A 379 11.28 -5.32 -31.92
CA ARG A 379 12.39 -6.27 -31.84
C ARG A 379 13.36 -6.09 -33.00
N PHE A 380 12.86 -5.98 -34.22
CA PHE A 380 13.68 -5.78 -35.41
C PHE A 380 14.46 -4.46 -35.34
N ALA A 381 13.83 -3.38 -34.88
CA ALA A 381 14.49 -2.10 -34.65
C ALA A 381 15.59 -2.19 -33.58
N LEU A 382 15.30 -2.85 -32.45
CA LEU A 382 16.26 -3.11 -31.38
C LEU A 382 17.44 -3.98 -31.84
N GLU A 383 17.17 -5.09 -32.53
CA GLU A 383 18.20 -6.02 -33.02
C GLU A 383 19.10 -5.37 -34.09
N ARG A 384 18.55 -4.51 -34.97
CA ARG A 384 19.34 -3.74 -35.95
C ARG A 384 20.33 -2.78 -35.30
N ARG A 385 20.02 -2.28 -34.10
CA ARG A 385 20.90 -1.42 -33.31
C ARG A 385 21.76 -2.18 -32.29
N GLY A 386 21.86 -3.51 -32.45
CA GLY A 386 22.71 -4.38 -31.63
C GLY A 386 22.12 -4.74 -30.26
N MET A 387 20.88 -4.34 -29.95
CA MET A 387 20.20 -4.69 -28.70
C MET A 387 19.54 -6.06 -28.83
N LYS A 388 20.13 -7.09 -28.20
CA LYS A 388 19.60 -8.46 -28.24
C LYS A 388 18.39 -8.62 -27.32
N VAL A 389 17.22 -8.93 -27.86
CA VAL A 389 16.02 -9.28 -27.07
C VAL A 389 15.96 -10.81 -26.87
N SER A 390 15.55 -11.28 -25.69
CA SER A 390 15.48 -12.72 -25.39
C SER A 390 14.28 -13.37 -26.07
N ARG A 391 14.51 -14.40 -26.92
CA ARG A 391 13.44 -15.13 -27.64
C ARG A 391 12.56 -16.04 -26.76
N ASN A 392 12.94 -16.28 -25.50
CA ASN A 392 12.43 -17.41 -24.73
C ASN A 392 11.29 -17.11 -23.73
N GLN A 393 10.58 -15.99 -23.81
CA GLN A 393 9.50 -15.67 -22.84
C GLN A 393 8.22 -15.06 -23.44
N LEU A 394 7.86 -15.46 -24.68
CA LEU A 394 6.51 -15.26 -25.21
C LEU A 394 5.53 -16.30 -24.67
#